data_AF-A0A1W2EJ32-F1
#
_entry.id   AF-A0A1W2EJ32-F1
#
_cell.length_a   1.000
_cell.length_b   1.000
_cell.length_c   1.000
_cell.angle_alpha   90.00
_cell.angle_beta   90.00
_cell.angle_gamma   90.00
#
_symmetry.space_group_name_H-M   'P 1'
#
loop_
_entity.id
_entity.type
_entity.pdbx_description
1 polymer ?
#
loop_
_entity_poly.entity_id
_entity_poly.type
_entity_poly.pdbx_seq_one_letter_code
_entity_poly.pdbx_strand_id
1 'polypeptide(L)'
;MPRHRSHSLEFKRQVVEEYLGGETLHGLAKRHDLSRQLISVWIEKYEGGAFDDDARAADLVQQYEARIAALESLVGRQALELEFLRGALGTVRISVCGRA
;
A
#
# COMPACT_ATOMS: atom_id res chain seq x y z
N MET A 1 19.70 17.11 22.56
CA MET A 1 18.87 17.25 21.34
C MET A 1 17.44 17.53 21.77
N PRO A 2 16.78 18.59 21.26
CA PRO A 2 15.37 18.83 21.56
C PRO A 2 14.55 17.67 20.99
N ARG A 3 13.72 17.04 21.84
CA ARG A 3 12.78 16.00 21.40
C ARG A 3 11.62 16.69 20.71
N HIS A 4 11.54 16.57 19.40
CA HIS A 4 10.37 17.05 18.65
C HIS A 4 9.19 16.15 19.00
N ARG A 5 8.12 16.73 19.56
CA ARG A 5 6.86 16.03 19.80
C ARG A 5 6.30 15.61 18.44
N SER A 6 6.25 14.30 18.20
CA SER A 6 5.69 13.72 16.98
C SER A 6 4.27 13.28 17.27
N HIS A 7 3.32 13.70 16.44
CA HIS A 7 1.92 13.31 16.53
C HIS A 7 1.60 12.26 15.46
N SER A 8 0.78 11.27 15.79
CA SER A 8 0.28 10.28 14.84
C SER A 8 -0.55 10.94 13.75
N LEU A 9 -0.63 10.29 12.58
CA LEU A 9 -1.33 10.81 11.41
C LEU A 9 -2.85 10.85 11.67
N GLU A 10 -3.40 9.83 12.32
CA GLU A 10 -4.78 9.78 12.80
C GLU A 10 -5.13 10.97 13.70
N PHE A 11 -4.26 11.31 14.65
CA PHE A 11 -4.50 12.44 15.54
C PHE A 11 -4.50 13.78 14.79
N LYS A 12 -3.61 13.95 13.82
CA LYS A 12 -3.60 15.16 12.97
C LYS A 12 -4.89 15.25 12.15
N ARG A 13 -5.33 14.14 11.56
CA ARG A 13 -6.58 14.04 10.79
C ARG A 13 -7.79 14.41 11.66
N GLN A 14 -7.89 13.83 12.86
CA GLN A 14 -8.95 14.14 13.82
C GLN A 14 -9.01 15.65 14.15
N VAL A 15 -7.86 16.27 14.48
CA VAL A 15 -7.83 17.70 14.83
C VAL A 15 -8.28 18.59 13.68
N VAL A 16 -7.95 18.23 12.43
CA VAL A 16 -8.40 18.97 11.25
C VAL A 16 -9.88 18.74 10.97
N GLU A 17 -10.37 17.51 11.10
CA GLU A 17 -11.80 17.19 10.91
C GLU A 17 -12.68 17.92 11.94
N GLU A 18 -12.25 18.03 13.19
CA GLU A 18 -12.96 18.80 14.20
C GLU A 18 -13.00 20.31 13.85
N TYR A 19 -11.91 20.85 13.29
CA TYR A 19 -11.89 22.22 12.79
C TYR A 19 -12.88 22.42 11.63
N LEU A 20 -12.89 21.50 10.66
CA LEU A 20 -13.85 21.50 9.54
C LEU A 20 -15.30 21.31 10.01
N GLY A 21 -15.49 20.62 11.15
CA GLY A 21 -16.76 20.48 11.86
C GLY A 21 -17.24 21.74 12.58
N GLY A 22 -16.48 22.84 12.52
CA GLY A 22 -16.86 24.16 13.05
C GLY A 22 -16.20 24.52 14.38
N GLU A 23 -15.28 23.71 14.90
CA GLU A 23 -14.51 24.09 16.09
C GLU A 23 -13.54 25.23 15.81
N THR A 24 -13.27 26.02 16.84
CA THR A 24 -12.34 27.15 16.71
C THR A 24 -10.89 26.72 16.91
N LEU A 25 -9.96 27.36 16.19
CA LEU A 25 -8.51 27.15 16.38
C LEU A 25 -8.07 27.35 17.84
N HIS A 26 -8.72 28.28 18.56
CA HIS A 26 -8.43 28.50 19.98
C HIS A 26 -8.91 27.35 20.86
N GLY A 27 -10.12 26.85 20.63
CA GLY A 27 -10.67 25.70 21.34
C GLY A 27 -9.81 24.45 21.15
N LEU A 28 -9.42 24.16 19.91
CA LEU A 28 -8.54 23.04 19.57
C LEU A 28 -7.15 23.18 20.19
N ALA A 29 -6.54 24.36 20.10
CA ALA A 29 -5.24 24.64 20.70
C ALA A 29 -5.25 24.40 22.22
N LYS A 30 -6.30 24.86 22.92
CA LYS A 30 -6.44 24.67 24.37
C LYS A 30 -6.71 23.22 24.75
N ARG A 31 -7.56 22.52 24.00
CA ARG A 31 -7.97 21.13 24.31
C ARG A 31 -6.86 20.12 24.08
N HIS A 32 -6.06 20.32 23.04
CA HIS A 32 -5.00 19.38 22.64
C HIS A 32 -3.58 19.80 23.05
N ASP A 33 -3.44 20.95 23.72
CA ASP A 33 -2.14 21.56 24.05
C ASP A 33 -1.25 21.71 22.80
N LEU A 34 -1.82 22.36 21.78
CA LEU A 34 -1.19 22.59 20.48
C LEU A 34 -1.09 24.09 20.18
N SER A 35 -0.10 24.48 19.39
CA SER A 35 -0.04 25.84 18.87
C SER A 35 -1.03 26.02 17.72
N ARG A 36 -1.69 27.18 17.64
CA ARG A 36 -2.59 27.53 16.54
C ARG A 36 -1.89 27.47 15.17
N GLN A 37 -0.59 27.83 15.15
CA GLN A 37 0.26 27.72 13.97
C GLN A 37 0.37 26.26 13.49
N LEU A 38 0.57 25.32 14.42
CA LEU A 38 0.70 23.90 14.10
C LEU A 38 -0.60 23.34 13.53
N ILE A 39 -1.75 23.71 14.10
CA ILE A 39 -3.07 23.33 13.59
C ILE A 39 -3.28 23.91 12.19
N SER A 40 -2.91 25.16 11.95
CA SER A 40 -3.02 25.80 10.62
C SER A 40 -2.19 25.07 9.56
N VAL A 41 -0.95 24.68 9.89
CA VAL A 41 -0.11 23.87 9.00
C VAL A 41 -0.72 22.49 8.74
N TRP A 42 -1.40 21.89 9.71
CA TRP A 42 -2.07 20.61 9.49
C TRP A 42 -3.30 20.74 8.59
N ILE A 43 -4.07 21.82 8.72
CA ILE A 43 -5.20 22.11 7.83
C ILE A 43 -4.71 22.26 6.39
N GLU A 44 -3.68 23.07 6.16
CA GLU A 44 -3.07 23.25 4.83
C GLU A 44 -2.59 21.91 4.24
N LYS A 45 -1.97 21.05 5.06
CA LYS A 45 -1.56 19.71 4.64
C LYS A 45 -2.74 18.78 4.35
N TYR A 46 -3.82 18.88 5.10
CA TYR A 46 -5.04 18.11 4.86
C TYR A 46 -5.67 18.51 3.53
N GLU A 47 -5.83 19.80 3.29
CA GLU A 47 -6.36 20.34 2.03
C GLU A 47 -5.47 19.97 0.83
N GLY A 48 -4.16 19.90 1.04
CA GLY A 48 -3.19 19.40 0.07
C GLY A 48 -3.18 17.88 -0.13
N GLY A 49 -4.04 17.12 0.55
CA GLY A 49 -4.15 15.66 0.42
C GLY A 49 -3.00 14.88 1.09
N ALA A 50 -2.13 15.53 1.87
CA ALA A 50 -0.96 14.89 2.47
C ALA A 50 -1.29 13.91 3.60
N PHE A 51 -2.58 13.76 3.96
CA PHE A 51 -3.03 12.74 4.89
C PHE A 51 -3.66 11.52 4.21
N ASP A 52 -3.84 11.55 2.88
CA ASP A 52 -4.40 10.44 2.09
C ASP A 52 -3.32 9.52 1.51
N ASP A 53 -2.05 9.81 1.77
CA ASP A 53 -0.91 9.00 1.33
C ASP A 53 -1.00 7.55 1.82
N ASP A 54 -1.51 7.32 3.04
CA ASP A 54 -1.67 5.96 3.59
C ASP A 54 -2.78 5.18 2.86
N ALA A 55 -3.88 5.83 2.50
CA ALA A 55 -4.96 5.20 1.74
C ALA A 55 -4.51 4.88 0.31
N ARG A 56 -3.81 5.83 -0.34
CA ARG A 56 -3.20 5.61 -1.66
C ARG A 56 -2.16 4.49 -1.62
N ALA A 57 -1.36 4.41 -0.56
CA ALA A 57 -0.40 3.34 -0.37
C ALA A 57 -1.10 1.98 -0.23
N ALA A 58 -2.19 1.90 0.54
CA ALA A 58 -2.98 0.68 0.67
C ALA A 58 -3.58 0.21 -0.66
N ASP A 59 -4.17 1.12 -1.44
CA ASP A 59 -4.72 0.82 -2.77
C ASP A 59 -3.63 0.32 -3.74
N LEU A 60 -2.46 0.96 -3.72
CA LEU A 60 -1.31 0.52 -4.54
C LEU A 60 -0.83 -0.87 -4.13
N VAL A 61 -0.74 -1.15 -2.84
CA VAL A 61 -0.38 -2.49 -2.33
C VAL A 61 -1.37 -3.54 -2.81
N GLN A 62 -2.68 -3.28 -2.72
CA GLN A 62 -3.71 -4.20 -3.21
C GLN A 62 -3.60 -4.45 -4.73
N GLN A 63 -3.33 -3.42 -5.52
CA GLN A 63 -3.11 -3.57 -6.96
C GLN A 63 -1.87 -4.43 -7.25
N TYR A 64 -0.79 -4.23 -6.50
CA TYR A 64 0.41 -5.06 -6.64
C TYR A 64 0.16 -6.52 -6.25
N GLU A 65 -0.54 -6.78 -5.16
CA GLU A 65 -0.91 -8.13 -4.72
C GLU A 65 -1.75 -8.86 -5.78
N ALA A 66 -2.76 -8.19 -6.34
CA ALA A 66 -3.57 -8.76 -7.43
C ALA A 66 -2.71 -9.07 -8.68
N ARG A 67 -1.76 -8.19 -9.01
CA ARG A 67 -0.84 -8.41 -10.12
C ARG A 67 0.10 -9.59 -9.86
N ILE A 68 0.62 -9.71 -8.64
CA ILE A 68 1.48 -10.81 -8.21
C ILE A 68 0.72 -12.13 -8.33
N ALA A 69 -0.48 -12.24 -7.76
CA ALA A 69 -1.29 -13.47 -7.82
C ALA A 69 -1.61 -13.92 -9.27
N ALA A 70 -1.90 -12.95 -10.15
CA ALA A 70 -2.13 -13.22 -11.57
C ALA A 70 -0.87 -13.76 -12.27
N LEU A 71 0.29 -13.18 -11.96
CA LEU A 71 1.58 -13.62 -12.50
C LEU A 71 1.96 -15.00 -11.96
N GLU A 72 1.81 -15.25 -10.67
CA GLU A 72 2.05 -16.56 -10.06
C GLU A 72 1.19 -17.65 -10.70
N SER A 73 -0.09 -17.36 -10.96
CA SER A 73 -1.00 -18.28 -11.66
C SER A 73 -0.55 -18.58 -13.10
N LEU A 74 -0.03 -17.58 -13.81
CA LEU A 74 0.51 -17.75 -15.16
C LEU A 74 1.79 -18.59 -15.14
N VAL A 75 2.71 -18.30 -14.22
CA VAL A 75 3.95 -19.07 -14.05
C VAL A 75 3.64 -20.52 -13.72
N GLY A 76 2.67 -20.78 -12.84
CA GLY A 76 2.23 -22.14 -12.52
C GLY A 76 1.71 -22.91 -13.75
N ARG A 77 0.89 -22.28 -14.59
CA ARG A 77 0.43 -22.89 -15.85
C ARG A 77 1.58 -23.20 -16.81
N GLN A 78 2.50 -22.26 -16.97
CA GLN A 78 3.68 -22.44 -17.83
C GLN A 78 4.59 -23.56 -17.31
N ALA A 79 4.76 -23.69 -15.99
CA ALA A 79 5.55 -24.76 -15.41
C ALA A 79 4.98 -26.14 -15.75
N LEU A 80 3.66 -26.32 -15.63
CA LEU A 80 2.98 -27.57 -16.01
C LEU A 80 3.12 -27.87 -17.50
N GLU A 81 2.98 -26.86 -18.37
CA GLU A 81 3.16 -27.02 -19.81
C GLU A 81 4.60 -27.44 -20.15
N LEU A 82 5.60 -26.82 -19.51
CA LEU A 82 7.00 -27.19 -19.67
C LEU A 82 7.27 -28.62 -19.21
N GLU A 83 6.73 -29.04 -18.06
CA GLU A 83 6.85 -30.42 -17.57
C GLU A 83 6.22 -31.41 -18.54
N PHE A 84 5.03 -31.11 -19.06
CA PHE A 84 4.35 -31.94 -20.05
C PHE A 84 5.19 -32.11 -21.33
N LEU A 85 5.68 -31.00 -21.90
CA LEU A 85 6.50 -31.02 -23.11
C LEU A 85 7.83 -31.74 -22.89
N ARG A 86 8.49 -31.51 -21.75
CA ARG A 86 9.72 -32.23 -21.38
C ARG A 86 9.48 -33.73 -21.23
N GLY A 87 8.37 -34.13 -20.61
CA GLY A 87 7.96 -35.52 -20.49
C GLY A 87 7.75 -36.18 -21.86
N ALA A 88 6.97 -35.56 -22.73
CA ALA A 88 6.70 -36.05 -24.09
C ALA A 88 7.99 -36.20 -24.92
N LEU A 89 8.89 -35.21 -24.88
CA LEU A 89 10.18 -35.28 -25.57
C LEU A 89 11.12 -36.35 -24.98
N GLY A 90 11.07 -36.57 -23.67
CA GLY A 90 11.77 -37.67 -23.00
C GLY A 90 11.26 -39.05 -23.43
N THR A 91 9.93 -39.22 -23.55
CA THR A 91 9.30 -40.46 -24.02
C THR A 91 9.66 -40.78 -25.47
N VAL A 92 9.69 -39.78 -26.35
CA VAL A 92 10.07 -39.96 -27.77
C VAL A 92 11.53 -40.42 -27.90
N ARG A 93 12.46 -39.87 -27.11
CA ARG A 93 13.87 -40.29 -27.11
C ARG A 93 14.07 -41.77 -26.72
N ILE A 94 13.30 -42.29 -25.77
CA ILE A 94 13.36 -43.70 -25.37
C ILE A 94 12.80 -44.60 -26.48
N SER A 95 11.74 -44.17 -27.15
CA SER A 95 11.08 -44.94 -28.23
C SER A 95 11.87 -45.02 -29.54
N VAL A 96 12.83 -44.11 -29.77
CA VAL A 96 13.76 -44.16 -30.91
C VAL A 96 14.97 -45.05 -30.61
N CYS A 97 15.44 -45.10 -29.36
CA CYS A 97 16.56 -45.95 -28.97
C CYS A 97 16.21 -47.45 -28.86
N GLY A 98 14.94 -47.79 -28.64
CA GLY A 98 14.44 -49.18 -28.59
C GLY A 98 14.03 -49.80 -29.94
N ARG A 99 14.31 -49.13 -31.06
CA ARG A 99 13.91 -49.57 -32.42
C ARG A 99 15.08 -49.81 -33.38
N ALA A 100 16.32 -49.77 -32.88
CA ALA A 100 17.53 -50.12 -33.62
C ALA A 100 17.99 -51.54 -33.26
#